data_AF-A0A964JA29-F1
#
_entry.id   AF-A0A964JA29-F1
#
_cell.length_a   1.000
_cell.length_b   1.000
_cell.length_c   1.000
_cell.angle_alpha   90.00
_cell.angle_beta   90.00
_cell.angle_gamma   90.00
#
_symmetry.space_group_name_H-M   'P 1'
#
loop_
_entity.id
_entity.type
_entity.pdbx_description
1 polymer ?
#
loop_
_entity_poly.entity_id
_entity_poly.type
_entity_poly.pdbx_seq_one_letter_code
_entity_poly.pdbx_strand_id
1 'polypeptide(L)'
;MNYLYLKIFLLLITLTSELFACNIKFRNFGTSPDAVKLNPPPLTINDPLGGLNILTPISTLCPQNKELFGTMVSLFYINNELVEIRLERYNQNDRALMELAIARYGDFKRSLGLDRKSWQGFNKWENSNEVINYLATPIQGGNTEKLSITSKQHVNKISEYFSKKEQWKK
;
A
#
# COMPACT_ATOMS: atom_id res chain seq x y z
N MET A 1 -26.63 37.41 -11.64
CA MET A 1 -25.46 36.69 -11.07
C MET A 1 -24.76 36.00 -12.25
N ASN A 2 -23.67 36.59 -12.74
CA ASN A 2 -23.12 36.25 -14.07
C ASN A 2 -22.66 34.80 -14.16
N TYR A 3 -23.07 34.11 -15.23
CA TYR A 3 -22.73 32.72 -15.58
C TYR A 3 -21.21 32.44 -15.56
N LEU A 4 -20.41 33.50 -15.73
CA LEU A 4 -18.95 33.49 -15.60
C LEU A 4 -18.47 33.15 -14.17
N TYR A 5 -19.10 33.72 -13.13
CA TYR A 5 -18.74 33.42 -11.74
C TYR A 5 -19.06 31.97 -11.35
N LEU A 6 -20.16 31.43 -11.87
CA LEU A 6 -20.54 30.03 -11.64
C LEU A 6 -19.52 29.07 -12.28
N LYS A 7 -19.05 29.38 -13.51
CA LYS A 7 -18.00 28.59 -14.18
C LYS A 7 -16.65 28.67 -13.46
N ILE A 8 -16.26 29.85 -12.98
CA ILE A 8 -15.02 30.02 -12.22
C ILE A 8 -15.08 29.28 -10.88
N PHE A 9 -16.22 29.32 -10.19
CA PHE A 9 -16.43 28.58 -8.94
C PHE A 9 -16.39 27.06 -9.16
N LEU A 10 -17.00 26.56 -10.25
CA LEU A 10 -16.95 25.13 -10.60
C LEU A 10 -15.52 24.66 -10.96
N LEU A 11 -14.75 25.50 -11.65
CA LEU A 11 -13.35 25.22 -12.00
C LEU A 11 -12.44 25.18 -10.75
N LEU A 12 -12.67 26.08 -9.78
CA LEU A 12 -11.94 26.11 -8.52
C LEU A 12 -12.20 24.88 -7.64
N ILE A 13 -13.41 24.31 -7.68
CA ILE A 13 -13.72 23.07 -6.94
C ILE A 13 -12.94 21.87 -7.52
N THR A 14 -12.76 21.81 -8.84
CA THR A 14 -12.01 20.70 -9.48
C THR A 14 -10.50 20.74 -9.26
N LEU A 15 -9.93 21.89 -8.86
CA LEU A 15 -8.48 22.06 -8.68
C LEU A 15 -7.96 21.67 -7.30
N THR A 16 -8.83 21.32 -6.34
CA THR A 16 -8.42 21.12 -4.93
C THR A 16 -8.21 19.66 -4.52
N SER A 17 -8.52 18.67 -5.36
CA SER A 17 -8.45 17.25 -4.96
C SER A 17 -7.03 16.64 -4.99
N GLU A 18 -6.07 17.27 -5.67
CA GLU A 18 -4.74 16.66 -5.85
C GLU A 18 -3.76 16.93 -4.70
N LEU A 19 -3.99 18.00 -3.91
CA LEU A 19 -3.11 18.39 -2.79
C LEU A 19 -3.16 17.43 -1.58
N PHE A 20 -4.11 16.49 -1.56
CA PHE A 20 -4.28 15.49 -0.49
C PHE A 20 -4.10 14.04 -0.98
N ALA A 21 -3.80 13.82 -2.27
CA ALA A 21 -3.65 12.50 -2.84
C ALA A 21 -2.27 11.90 -2.52
N CYS A 22 -2.18 11.15 -1.42
CA CYS A 22 -0.99 10.41 -1.02
C CYS A 22 -0.50 9.44 -2.13
N ASN A 23 0.60 9.70 -2.84
CA ASN A 23 1.03 8.77 -3.89
C ASN A 23 1.90 7.62 -3.34
N ILE A 24 1.24 6.57 -2.86
CA ILE A 24 1.90 5.36 -2.34
C ILE A 24 2.60 4.56 -3.46
N LYS A 25 2.06 4.63 -4.69
CA LYS A 25 2.67 4.05 -5.89
C LYS A 25 3.55 5.07 -6.60
N PHE A 26 4.45 5.70 -5.85
CA PHE A 26 5.41 6.65 -6.40
C PHE A 26 6.46 6.00 -7.32
N ARG A 27 6.44 4.68 -7.47
CA ARG A 27 7.27 3.88 -8.39
C ARG A 27 6.42 2.87 -9.14
N ASN A 28 6.81 2.60 -10.38
CA ASN A 28 6.16 1.60 -11.23
C ASN A 28 6.74 0.21 -10.95
N PHE A 29 5.90 -0.82 -11.02
CA PHE A 29 6.36 -2.20 -10.99
C PHE A 29 7.36 -2.46 -12.13
N GLY A 30 8.36 -3.32 -11.89
CA GLY A 30 9.47 -3.59 -12.80
C GLY A 30 10.63 -2.59 -12.73
N THR A 31 10.51 -1.48 -12.00
CA THR A 31 11.60 -0.49 -11.91
C THR A 31 12.70 -0.88 -10.93
N SER A 32 13.92 -0.38 -11.16
CA SER A 32 15.10 -0.57 -10.30
C SER A 32 14.99 0.18 -8.96
N PRO A 33 15.51 -0.39 -7.85
CA PRO A 33 15.64 0.30 -6.57
C PRO A 33 16.50 1.56 -6.61
N ASP A 34 17.42 1.71 -7.58
CA ASP A 34 18.29 2.90 -7.70
C ASP A 34 17.51 4.21 -7.87
N ALA A 35 16.27 4.10 -8.37
CA ALA A 35 15.37 5.21 -8.51
C ALA A 35 14.84 5.71 -7.14
N VAL A 36 14.94 4.95 -6.05
CA VAL A 36 14.39 5.32 -4.74
C VAL A 36 15.35 6.24 -4.00
N LYS A 37 15.12 7.55 -4.15
CA LYS A 37 15.81 8.61 -3.42
C LYS A 37 14.81 9.28 -2.49
N LEU A 38 14.85 8.92 -1.20
CA LEU A 38 13.96 9.45 -0.17
C LEU A 38 14.76 10.19 0.90
N ASN A 39 14.12 11.18 1.53
CA ASN A 39 14.65 11.92 2.67
C ASN A 39 13.62 11.87 3.82
N PRO A 40 13.93 11.26 4.97
CA PRO A 40 15.20 10.61 5.32
C PRO A 40 15.48 9.36 4.46
N PRO A 41 16.76 8.92 4.37
CA PRO A 41 17.12 7.70 3.67
C PRO A 41 16.34 6.49 4.21
N PRO A 42 15.85 5.59 3.35
CA PRO A 42 15.07 4.45 3.78
C PRO A 42 15.97 3.34 4.36
N LEU A 43 15.41 2.50 5.23
CA LEU A 43 16.07 1.28 5.69
C LEU A 43 16.01 0.25 4.57
N THR A 44 17.13 -0.40 4.27
CA THR A 44 17.22 -1.40 3.21
C THR A 44 17.65 -2.74 3.78
N ILE A 45 16.93 -3.81 3.41
CA ILE A 45 17.18 -5.19 3.86
C ILE A 45 17.21 -6.11 2.66
N ASN A 46 18.37 -6.64 2.34
CA ASN A 46 18.56 -7.63 1.27
C ASN A 46 18.70 -9.05 1.85
N ASP A 47 18.45 -10.05 1.01
CA ASP A 47 18.77 -11.44 1.32
C ASP A 47 19.55 -12.13 0.18
N PRO A 48 20.19 -13.28 0.44
CA PRO A 48 21.05 -13.96 -0.53
C PRO A 48 20.33 -14.46 -1.80
N LEU A 49 18.99 -14.50 -1.81
CA LEU A 49 18.20 -15.00 -2.93
C LEU A 49 17.80 -13.89 -3.91
N GLY A 50 18.38 -12.70 -3.75
CA GLY A 50 18.15 -11.56 -4.63
C GLY A 50 16.91 -10.74 -4.27
N GLY A 51 16.33 -10.96 -3.08
CA GLY A 51 15.27 -10.10 -2.57
C GLY A 51 15.83 -8.88 -1.85
N LEU A 52 15.12 -7.77 -1.98
CA LEU A 52 15.45 -6.49 -1.37
C LEU A 52 14.17 -5.82 -0.89
N ASN A 53 14.09 -5.48 0.40
CA ASN A 53 13.02 -4.64 0.94
C ASN A 53 13.59 -3.25 1.22
N ILE A 54 12.97 -2.23 0.67
CA ILE A 54 13.20 -0.83 1.04
C ILE A 54 12.04 -0.37 1.91
N LEU A 55 12.34 0.00 3.14
CA LEU A 55 11.39 0.34 4.19
C LEU A 55 11.44 1.84 4.48
N THR A 56 10.28 2.50 4.45
CA THR A 56 10.15 3.91 4.81
C THR A 56 8.84 4.17 5.55
N PRO A 57 8.80 5.08 6.52
CA PRO A 57 7.54 5.55 7.08
C PRO A 57 6.66 6.18 5.99
N ILE A 58 5.35 5.97 6.06
CA ILE A 58 4.41 6.61 5.12
C ILE A 58 4.47 8.14 5.21
N SER A 59 4.86 8.71 6.36
CA SER A 59 5.02 10.16 6.54
C SER A 59 6.09 10.75 5.62
N THR A 60 7.06 9.95 5.17
CA THR A 60 8.04 10.34 4.15
C THR A 60 7.38 10.56 2.79
N LEU A 61 6.40 9.73 2.43
CA LEU A 61 5.72 9.78 1.14
C LEU A 61 4.49 10.69 1.16
N CYS A 62 3.83 10.76 2.31
CA CYS A 62 2.53 11.39 2.50
C CYS A 62 2.49 12.15 3.82
N PRO A 63 3.29 13.22 3.99
CA PRO A 63 3.46 13.92 5.26
C PRO A 63 2.16 14.55 5.79
N GLN A 64 1.24 14.91 4.89
CA GLN A 64 -0.03 15.53 5.26
C GLN A 64 -1.11 14.51 5.66
N ASN A 65 -0.89 13.21 5.42
CA ASN A 65 -1.88 12.17 5.72
C ASN A 65 -1.70 11.64 7.15
N LYS A 66 -2.35 12.31 8.10
CA LYS A 66 -2.28 11.98 9.53
C LYS A 66 -2.94 10.65 9.87
N GLU A 67 -3.98 10.24 9.14
CA GLU A 67 -4.69 8.99 9.36
C GLU A 67 -3.76 7.79 9.16
N LEU A 68 -2.83 7.90 8.21
CA LEU A 68 -1.86 6.86 7.92
C LEU A 68 -0.60 6.93 8.80
N PHE A 69 -0.46 7.86 9.74
CA PHE A 69 0.71 7.88 10.63
C PHE A 69 0.91 6.56 11.39
N GLY A 70 2.17 6.15 11.54
CA GLY A 70 2.53 4.82 12.06
C GLY A 70 2.53 3.69 11.03
N THR A 71 2.17 3.94 9.76
CA THR A 71 2.30 2.95 8.69
C THR A 71 3.73 2.89 8.17
N MET A 72 4.25 1.68 8.04
CA MET A 72 5.47 1.39 7.29
C MET A 72 5.14 0.98 5.87
N VAL A 73 5.85 1.56 4.91
CA VAL A 73 5.80 1.18 3.50
C VAL A 73 7.02 0.33 3.19
N SER A 74 6.77 -0.85 2.63
CA SER A 74 7.81 -1.74 2.11
C SER A 74 7.70 -1.84 0.60
N LEU A 75 8.77 -1.46 -0.09
CA LEU A 75 8.95 -1.74 -1.51
C LEU A 75 9.77 -3.02 -1.63
N PHE A 76 9.18 -4.07 -2.17
CA PHE A 76 9.84 -5.35 -2.30
C PHE A 76 10.28 -5.57 -3.74
N TYR A 77 11.58 -5.84 -3.90
CA TYR A 77 12.23 -6.09 -5.16
C TYR A 77 12.76 -7.53 -5.21
N ILE A 78 12.73 -8.12 -6.40
CA ILE A 78 13.38 -9.40 -6.69
C ILE A 78 14.24 -9.19 -7.93
N ASN A 79 15.53 -9.52 -7.86
CA ASN A 79 16.48 -9.38 -8.96
C ASN A 79 16.42 -7.97 -9.59
N ASN A 80 16.48 -6.94 -8.74
CA ASN A 80 16.49 -5.53 -9.14
C ASN A 80 15.19 -4.98 -9.78
N GLU A 81 14.05 -5.64 -9.60
CA GLU A 81 12.75 -5.17 -10.12
C GLU A 81 11.72 -5.06 -9.00
N LEU A 82 10.99 -3.94 -8.92
CA LEU A 82 9.90 -3.73 -7.97
C LEU A 82 8.74 -4.69 -8.29
N VAL A 83 8.44 -5.60 -7.38
CA VAL A 83 7.38 -6.61 -7.58
C VAL A 83 6.15 -6.38 -6.71
N GLU A 84 6.32 -5.74 -5.55
CA GLU A 84 5.25 -5.57 -4.56
C GLU A 84 5.46 -4.31 -3.72
N ILE A 85 4.35 -3.65 -3.38
CA ILE A 85 4.30 -2.56 -2.41
C ILE A 85 3.42 -3.02 -1.25
N ARG A 86 3.95 -2.99 -0.03
CA ARG A 86 3.21 -3.31 1.19
C ARG A 86 3.09 -2.10 2.10
N LEU A 87 1.96 -2.01 2.78
CA LEU A 87 1.71 -1.09 3.87
C LEU A 87 1.36 -1.92 5.09
N GLU A 88 2.06 -1.68 6.18
CA GLU A 88 1.89 -2.43 7.42
C GLU A 88 1.76 -1.45 8.59
N ARG A 89 0.72 -1.62 9.39
CA ARG A 89 0.47 -0.86 10.62
C ARG A 89 0.37 -1.85 11.76
N TYR A 90 1.12 -1.61 12.83
CA TYR A 90 1.10 -2.43 14.03
C TYR A 90 0.52 -1.64 15.20
N ASN A 91 -0.19 -2.36 16.07
CA ASN A 91 -0.70 -1.84 17.33
C ASN A 91 -1.64 -0.62 17.17
N GLN A 92 -2.45 -0.62 16.10
CA GLN A 92 -3.45 0.43 15.84
C GLN A 92 -4.87 -0.12 16.02
N ASN A 93 -5.75 0.71 16.57
CA ASN A 93 -7.17 0.38 16.80
C ASN A 93 -8.09 1.02 15.74
N ASP A 94 -7.53 1.32 14.57
CA ASP A 94 -8.24 1.85 13.41
C ASP A 94 -8.32 0.82 12.27
N ARG A 95 -8.87 1.27 11.14
CA ARG A 95 -8.93 0.51 9.88
C ARG A 95 -8.45 1.35 8.70
N ALA A 96 -7.40 2.14 8.93
CA ALA A 96 -6.96 3.14 7.96
C ALA A 96 -6.49 2.49 6.65
N LEU A 97 -5.87 1.30 6.69
CA LEU A 97 -5.47 0.60 5.47
C LEU A 97 -6.66 -0.04 4.75
N MET A 98 -7.69 -0.50 5.47
CA MET A 98 -8.94 -0.92 4.83
C MET A 98 -9.58 0.22 4.06
N GLU A 99 -9.77 1.37 4.69
CA GLU A 99 -10.41 2.54 4.08
C GLU A 99 -9.62 3.02 2.85
N LEU A 100 -8.29 3.08 2.97
CA LEU A 100 -7.40 3.35 1.86
C LEU A 100 -7.55 2.35 0.71
N ALA A 101 -7.63 1.05 1.02
CA ALA A 101 -7.74 0.01 0.02
C ALA A 101 -9.07 0.09 -0.72
N ILE A 102 -10.19 0.29 -0.01
CA ILE A 102 -11.52 0.47 -0.60
C ILE A 102 -11.54 1.69 -1.50
N ALA A 103 -11.02 2.83 -1.02
CA ALA A 103 -11.01 4.08 -1.76
C ALA A 103 -10.20 4.01 -3.06
N ARG A 104 -9.12 3.21 -3.11
CA ARG A 104 -8.22 3.14 -4.28
C ARG A 104 -8.43 1.95 -5.19
N TYR A 105 -8.79 0.81 -4.61
CA TYR A 105 -8.78 -0.48 -5.29
C TYR A 105 -10.16 -1.14 -5.32
N GLY A 106 -11.19 -0.45 -4.83
CA GLY A 106 -12.55 -0.95 -4.78
C GLY A 106 -12.84 -1.76 -3.52
N ASP A 107 -14.13 -1.95 -3.27
CA ASP A 107 -14.62 -2.70 -2.12
C ASP A 107 -14.50 -4.21 -2.34
N PHE A 108 -14.25 -4.94 -1.26
CA PHE A 108 -14.34 -6.40 -1.25
C PHE A 108 -15.68 -6.81 -0.63
N LYS A 109 -16.26 -7.92 -1.09
CA LYS A 109 -17.53 -8.42 -0.53
C LYS A 109 -17.32 -8.80 0.94
N ARG A 110 -17.74 -7.92 1.85
CA ARG A 110 -17.75 -8.15 3.30
C ARG A 110 -19.00 -8.94 3.67
N SER A 111 -18.92 -9.70 4.76
CA SER A 111 -20.13 -10.22 5.42
C SER A 111 -21.01 -9.03 5.82
N LEU A 112 -22.25 -9.03 5.33
CA LEU A 112 -23.26 -8.02 5.67
C LEU A 112 -23.42 -7.93 7.19
N GLY A 113 -23.35 -6.72 7.75
CA GLY A 113 -23.66 -6.45 9.16
C GLY A 113 -22.46 -6.30 10.12
N LEU A 114 -21.22 -6.53 9.69
CA LEU A 114 -20.05 -6.24 10.54
C LEU A 114 -19.61 -4.78 10.44
N ASP A 115 -19.37 -4.14 11.59
CA ASP A 115 -18.72 -2.84 11.66
C ASP A 115 -17.30 -2.92 11.05
N ARG A 116 -16.90 -1.87 10.32
CA ARG A 116 -15.59 -1.84 9.64
C ARG A 116 -14.47 -2.00 10.64
N LYS A 117 -14.56 -1.30 11.77
CA LYS A 117 -13.53 -1.27 12.82
C LYS A 117 -13.36 -2.62 13.52
N SER A 118 -14.38 -3.47 13.51
CA SER A 118 -14.33 -4.81 14.12
C SER A 118 -13.96 -5.91 13.13
N TRP A 119 -13.93 -5.62 11.82
CA TRP A 119 -13.62 -6.63 10.81
C TRP A 119 -12.19 -7.15 10.98
N GLN A 120 -12.05 -8.48 10.90
CA GLN A 120 -10.80 -9.22 10.97
C GLN A 120 -10.80 -10.30 9.89
N GLY A 121 -9.61 -10.71 9.48
CA GLY A 121 -9.41 -11.77 8.51
C GLY A 121 -8.59 -11.30 7.32
N PHE A 122 -8.68 -12.09 6.26
CA PHE A 122 -7.96 -11.89 5.01
C PHE A 122 -8.95 -11.70 3.87
N ASN A 123 -8.66 -10.75 2.98
CA ASN A 123 -9.36 -10.63 1.71
C ASN A 123 -8.36 -10.44 0.58
N LYS A 124 -8.69 -11.02 -0.57
CA LYS A 124 -7.95 -10.89 -1.82
C LYS A 124 -8.91 -10.54 -2.94
N TRP A 125 -8.58 -9.50 -3.68
CA TRP A 125 -9.29 -9.14 -4.89
C TRP A 125 -8.31 -8.62 -5.93
N GLU A 126 -8.82 -8.41 -7.14
CA GLU A 126 -8.00 -7.98 -8.27
C GLU A 126 -8.71 -6.87 -9.04
N ASN A 127 -7.93 -5.92 -9.54
CA ASN A 127 -8.39 -4.99 -10.57
C ASN A 127 -7.82 -5.45 -11.94
N SER A 128 -7.80 -4.57 -12.94
CA SER A 128 -7.28 -4.93 -14.28
C SER A 128 -5.81 -5.37 -14.26
N ASN A 129 -4.98 -4.73 -13.44
CA ASN A 129 -3.53 -4.86 -13.50
C ASN A 129 -2.90 -5.45 -12.23
N GLU A 130 -3.66 -5.53 -11.14
CA GLU A 130 -3.11 -5.72 -9.80
C GLU A 130 -3.90 -6.73 -9.00
N VAL A 131 -3.16 -7.38 -8.10
CA VAL A 131 -3.68 -8.22 -7.03
C VAL A 131 -3.52 -7.45 -5.73
N ILE A 132 -4.61 -7.33 -4.98
CA ILE A 132 -4.66 -6.64 -3.70
C ILE A 132 -4.98 -7.66 -2.63
N ASN A 133 -4.11 -7.72 -1.63
CA ASN A 133 -4.29 -8.55 -0.44
C ASN A 133 -4.41 -7.63 0.77
N TYR A 134 -5.46 -7.81 1.55
CA TYR A 134 -5.66 -7.11 2.80
C TYR A 134 -5.80 -8.11 3.94
N LEU A 135 -5.15 -7.83 5.07
CA LEU A 135 -5.17 -8.63 6.27
C LEU A 135 -5.39 -7.71 7.47
N ALA A 136 -6.33 -8.06 8.33
CA ALA A 136 -6.46 -7.51 9.67
C ALA A 136 -6.45 -8.62 10.70
N THR A 137 -5.53 -8.57 11.65
CA THR A 137 -5.42 -9.55 12.73
C THR A 137 -5.26 -8.84 14.08
N PRO A 138 -5.93 -9.31 15.14
CA PRO A 138 -5.70 -8.79 16.47
C PRO A 138 -4.30 -9.19 16.96
N ILE A 139 -3.69 -8.33 17.79
CA ILE A 139 -2.44 -8.58 18.50
C ILE A 139 -2.56 -8.08 19.95
N GLN A 140 -1.61 -8.43 20.82
CA GLN A 140 -1.55 -7.84 22.17
C GLN A 140 -1.33 -6.32 22.04
N GLY A 141 -2.32 -5.54 22.48
CA GLY A 141 -2.30 -4.07 22.46
C GLY A 141 -3.12 -3.39 21.35
N GLY A 142 -3.60 -4.14 20.35
CA GLY A 142 -4.44 -3.57 19.29
C GLY A 142 -4.59 -4.48 18.08
N ASN A 143 -4.57 -3.92 16.87
CA ASN A 143 -4.59 -4.71 15.63
C ASN A 143 -3.34 -4.47 14.79
N THR A 144 -3.03 -5.47 13.96
CA THR A 144 -2.16 -5.32 12.81
C THR A 144 -3.02 -5.26 11.55
N GLU A 145 -2.79 -4.24 10.73
CA GLU A 145 -3.30 -4.18 9.37
C GLU A 145 -2.14 -4.33 8.39
N LYS A 146 -2.38 -5.08 7.31
CA LYS A 146 -1.47 -5.22 6.19
C LYS A 146 -2.23 -5.10 4.89
N LEU A 147 -1.74 -4.26 3.99
CA LEU A 147 -2.21 -4.11 2.62
C LEU A 147 -1.02 -4.38 1.69
N SER A 148 -1.15 -5.34 0.78
CA SER A 148 -0.12 -5.68 -0.21
C SER A 148 -0.69 -5.52 -1.61
N ILE A 149 0.03 -4.80 -2.45
CA ILE A 149 -0.32 -4.53 -3.85
C ILE A 149 0.77 -5.10 -4.75
N THR A 150 0.36 -5.97 -5.65
CA THR A 150 1.25 -6.69 -6.55
C THR A 150 0.74 -6.55 -7.98
N SER A 151 1.62 -6.24 -8.93
CA SER A 151 1.25 -6.31 -10.35
C SER A 151 1.01 -7.76 -10.75
N LYS A 152 -0.06 -8.03 -11.51
CA LYS A 152 -0.41 -9.38 -11.99
C LYS A 152 0.74 -10.04 -12.74
N GLN A 153 1.56 -9.27 -13.45
CA GLN A 153 2.73 -9.75 -14.18
C GLN A 153 3.83 -10.31 -13.26
N HIS A 154 3.84 -9.90 -11.98
CA HIS A 154 4.87 -10.25 -11.00
C HIS A 154 4.42 -11.31 -9.99
N VAL A 155 3.15 -11.74 -10.01
CA VAL A 155 2.59 -12.71 -9.04
C VAL A 155 3.38 -14.03 -9.06
N ASN A 156 3.67 -14.56 -10.26
CA ASN A 156 4.43 -15.80 -10.40
C ASN A 156 5.85 -15.65 -9.88
N LYS A 157 6.52 -14.52 -10.21
CA LYS A 157 7.87 -14.22 -9.74
C LYS A 157 7.95 -14.17 -8.21
N ILE A 158 6.96 -13.58 -7.55
CA ILE A 158 6.85 -13.55 -6.09
C ILE A 158 6.64 -14.96 -5.53
N SER A 159 5.72 -15.74 -6.11
CA SER A 159 5.44 -17.09 -5.67
C SER A 159 6.69 -17.99 -5.75
N GLU A 160 7.37 -17.98 -6.89
CA GLU A 160 8.60 -18.75 -7.10
C GLU A 160 9.70 -18.34 -6.12
N TYR A 161 9.84 -17.03 -5.88
CA TYR A 161 10.81 -16.50 -4.93
C TYR A 161 10.57 -17.02 -3.51
N PHE A 162 9.33 -16.94 -3.01
CA PHE A 162 9.01 -17.41 -1.67
C PHE A 162 9.14 -18.94 -1.54
N SER A 163 8.77 -19.71 -2.58
CA SER A 163 9.02 -21.16 -2.61
C SER A 163 10.51 -21.49 -2.50
N LYS A 164 11.38 -20.78 -3.24
CA LYS A 164 12.85 -20.94 -3.12
C LYS A 164 13.35 -20.58 -1.72
N LYS A 165 12.82 -19.50 -1.15
CA LYS A 165 13.18 -19.04 0.21
C LYS A 165 12.79 -20.04 1.29
N GLU A 166 11.68 -20.74 1.14
CA GLU A 166 11.28 -21.81 2.04
C GLU A 166 12.19 -23.03 1.92
N GLN A 167 12.59 -23.41 0.71
CA GLN A 167 13.54 -24.50 0.49
C GLN A 167 14.92 -24.19 1.08
N TRP A 168 15.40 -22.95 0.95
CA TRP A 168 16.69 -22.53 1.49
C TRP A 168 16.75 -22.54 3.02
N LYS A 169 15.60 -22.41 3.69
CA LYS A 169 15.50 -22.44 5.16
C LYS A 169 15.41 -23.86 5.74
N LYS A 170 15.20 -24.88 4.89
CA LYS A 170 15.17 -26.29 5.28
C LYS A 170 16.56 -26.88 5.17
#